data_AF-A0A942RAY8-F1
#
_entry.id   AF-A0A942RAY8-F1
#
_cell.length_a   1.000
_cell.length_b   1.000
_cell.length_c   1.000
_cell.angle_alpha   90.00
_cell.angle_beta   90.00
_cell.angle_gamma   90.00
#
_symmetry.space_group_name_H-M   'P 1'
#
loop_
_entity.id
_entity.type
_entity.pdbx_description
1 polymer ?
#
loop_
_entity_poly.entity_id
_entity_poly.type
_entity_poly.pdbx_seq_one_letter_code
_entity_poly.pdbx_strand_id
1 'polypeptide(L)'
;MLPIIKTTDKNGNKIAELKLYERYCGADEFMWGISWAKINEDFSIHLTDSLMTYERNVNGEIIEESRKLEVRHRHFFIENNGLIIEKKHPTTAV
;
A
#
# COMPACT_ATOMS: atom_id res chain seq x y z
N MET A 1 -21.36 10.18 -6.07
CA MET A 1 -20.43 9.77 -7.16
C MET A 1 -19.12 10.50 -6.92
N LEU A 2 -17.99 9.78 -6.84
CA LEU A 2 -16.69 10.39 -6.52
C LEU A 2 -16.11 11.12 -7.75
N PRO A 3 -15.38 12.23 -7.56
CA PRO A 3 -14.68 12.92 -8.65
C PRO A 3 -13.60 12.01 -9.26
N ILE A 4 -13.34 12.16 -10.56
CA ILE A 4 -12.37 11.35 -11.30
C ILE A 4 -11.40 12.22 -12.09
N ILE A 5 -10.12 11.82 -12.12
CA ILE A 5 -9.14 12.28 -13.09
C ILE A 5 -9.15 11.28 -14.24
N LYS A 6 -9.50 11.73 -15.44
CA LYS A 6 -9.52 10.90 -16.65
C LYS A 6 -8.40 11.32 -17.58
N THR A 7 -7.64 10.35 -18.08
CA THR A 7 -6.68 10.57 -19.16
C THR A 7 -7.23 9.96 -20.46
N THR A 8 -7.10 10.70 -21.54
CA THR A 8 -7.48 10.26 -22.89
C THR A 8 -6.32 10.45 -23.85
N ASP A 9 -6.29 9.64 -24.91
CA ASP A 9 -5.38 9.87 -26.02
C ASP A 9 -5.79 11.12 -26.82
N LYS A 10 -4.99 11.46 -27.84
CA LYS A 10 -5.26 12.59 -28.74
C LYS A 10 -6.55 12.47 -29.55
N ASN A 11 -7.14 11.27 -29.62
CA ASN A 11 -8.39 10.98 -30.33
C ASN A 11 -9.59 10.94 -29.37
N GLY A 12 -9.39 11.17 -28.08
CA GLY A 12 -10.44 11.11 -27.05
C GLY A 12 -10.70 9.71 -26.48
N ASN A 13 -9.93 8.69 -26.86
CA ASN A 13 -10.07 7.34 -26.31
C ASN A 13 -9.56 7.32 -24.86
N LYS A 14 -10.30 6.67 -23.96
CA LYS A 14 -9.91 6.53 -22.55
C LYS A 14 -8.62 5.70 -22.44
N ILE A 15 -7.62 6.27 -21.76
CA ILE A 15 -6.38 5.57 -21.37
C ILE A 15 -6.54 5.06 -19.93
N ALA A 16 -6.81 5.95 -18.98
CA ALA A 16 -6.97 5.60 -17.57
C ALA A 16 -7.98 6.52 -16.85
N GLU A 17 -8.40 6.07 -15.67
CA GLU A 17 -9.25 6.84 -14.75
C GLU A 17 -8.77 6.60 -13.32
N LEU A 18 -8.63 7.67 -12.57
CA LEU A 18 -8.24 7.66 -11.17
C LEU A 18 -9.34 8.36 -10.37
N LYS A 19 -9.98 7.62 -9.46
CA LYS A 19 -10.92 8.22 -8.51
C LYS A 19 -10.14 9.08 -7.51
N LEU A 20 -10.68 10.26 -7.25
CA LEU A 20 -10.20 11.17 -6.22
C LEU A 20 -10.93 10.89 -4.91
N TYR A 21 -10.14 10.67 -3.87
CA TYR A 21 -10.56 10.39 -2.50
C TYR A 21 -10.07 11.53 -1.61
N GLU A 22 -10.93 12.52 -1.36
CA GLU A 22 -10.59 13.71 -0.56
C GLU A 22 -9.33 14.43 -1.11
N ARG A 23 -8.16 14.22 -0.48
CA ARG A 23 -6.86 14.82 -0.87
C ARG A 23 -5.94 13.87 -1.64
N TYR A 24 -6.39 12.65 -1.93
CA TYR A 24 -5.57 11.59 -2.51
C TYR A 24 -6.23 11.03 -3.77
N CYS A 25 -5.46 10.35 -4.62
CA CYS A 25 -5.97 9.53 -5.73
C CYS A 25 -5.38 8.13 -5.62
N GLY A 26 -6.17 7.10 -5.89
CA GLY A 26 -5.72 5.71 -5.73
C GLY A 26 -6.56 4.71 -6.51
N ALA A 27 -6.10 3.47 -6.51
CA ALA A 27 -6.77 2.37 -7.21
C ALA A 27 -8.01 1.84 -6.48
N ASP A 28 -8.08 2.02 -5.15
CA ASP A 28 -9.14 1.49 -4.29
C ASP A 28 -9.67 2.60 -3.36
N GLU A 29 -10.98 2.68 -3.23
CA GLU A 29 -11.67 3.73 -2.47
C GLU A 29 -11.77 3.44 -0.98
N PHE A 30 -11.46 2.22 -0.56
CA PHE A 30 -11.61 1.70 0.80
C PHE A 30 -10.26 1.42 1.47
N MET A 31 -9.15 1.79 0.85
CA MET A 31 -7.83 1.63 1.45
C MET A 31 -6.84 2.73 1.09
N TRP A 32 -5.87 2.94 1.98
CA TRP A 32 -4.57 3.52 1.61
C TRP A 32 -3.47 2.50 1.90
N GLY A 33 -2.32 2.65 1.25
CA GLY A 33 -1.14 1.86 1.58
C GLY A 33 0.15 2.67 1.45
N ILE A 34 1.12 2.41 2.31
CA ILE A 34 2.48 2.91 2.21
C ILE A 34 3.43 1.73 2.41
N SER A 35 4.37 1.57 1.49
CA SER A 35 5.43 0.57 1.54
C SER A 35 6.79 1.27 1.57
N TRP A 36 7.69 0.81 2.43
CA TRP A 36 9.09 1.23 2.43
C TRP A 36 10.03 0.02 2.34
N ALA A 37 11.26 0.28 1.91
CA ALA A 37 12.36 -0.68 1.94
C ALA A 37 13.61 0.01 2.47
N LYS A 38 14.30 -0.62 3.43
CA LYS A 38 15.62 -0.20 3.88
C LYS A 38 16.61 -1.34 3.63
N ILE A 39 17.64 -1.06 2.84
CA ILE A 39 18.75 -1.99 2.60
C ILE A 39 19.94 -1.44 3.38
N ASN A 40 20.45 -2.21 4.34
CA ASN A 40 21.60 -1.82 5.17
C ASN A 40 22.92 -2.33 4.56
N GLU A 41 24.04 -1.81 5.05
CA GLU A 41 25.39 -2.23 4.62
C GLU A 41 25.74 -3.67 4.99
N ASP A 42 25.08 -4.22 6.02
CA ASP A 42 25.21 -5.63 6.42
C ASP A 42 24.38 -6.59 5.54
N PHE A 43 23.89 -6.12 4.39
CA PHE A 43 23.05 -6.86 3.45
C PHE A 43 21.67 -7.29 3.99
N SER A 44 21.25 -6.77 5.14
CA SER A 44 19.86 -6.94 5.60
C SER A 44 18.91 -6.00 4.84
N ILE A 45 17.73 -6.52 4.49
CA ILE A 45 16.64 -5.77 3.87
C ILE A 45 15.45 -5.80 4.82
N HIS A 46 14.98 -4.61 5.21
CA HIS A 46 13.77 -4.44 6.00
C HIS A 46 12.68 -3.84 5.14
N LEU A 47 11.61 -4.59 4.92
CA LEU A 47 10.39 -4.09 4.31
C LEU A 47 9.36 -3.83 5.40
N THR A 48 8.73 -2.66 5.36
CA THR A 48 7.49 -2.42 6.10
C THR A 48 6.44 -1.97 5.14
N ASP A 49 5.32 -2.66 5.20
CA ASP A 49 4.10 -2.30 4.51
C ASP A 49 3.07 -1.90 5.55
N SER A 50 2.40 -0.78 5.32
CA SER A 50 1.26 -0.34 6.11
C SER A 50 0.06 -0.22 5.19
N LEU A 51 -1.05 -0.81 5.61
CA LEU A 51 -2.32 -0.79 4.91
C LEU A 51 -3.36 -0.24 5.89
N MET A 52 -4.03 0.84 5.52
CA MET A 52 -5.22 1.30 6.25
C MET A 52 -6.43 0.95 5.42
N THR A 53 -7.37 0.21 6.00
CA THR A 53 -8.68 -0.06 5.40
C THR A 53 -9.77 0.70 6.15
N TYR A 54 -10.84 1.07 5.46
CA TYR A 54 -11.96 1.81 6.03
C TYR A 54 -13.21 1.69 5.15
N GLU A 55 -14.36 1.92 5.76
CA GLU A 55 -15.66 2.03 5.09
C GLU A 55 -16.00 3.51 4.80
N ARG A 56 -16.92 3.73 3.85
CA ARG A 56 -17.45 5.06 3.51
C ARG A 56 -18.96 5.09 3.72
N ASN A 57 -19.46 6.25 4.13
CA ASN A 57 -20.90 6.49 4.24
C ASN A 57 -21.54 6.78 2.86
N VAL A 58 -22.85 7.02 2.85
CA VAL A 58 -23.62 7.32 1.62
C VAL A 58 -23.16 8.58 0.88
N ASN A 59 -22.46 9.49 1.56
CA ASN A 59 -21.89 10.71 0.98
C ASN A 59 -20.46 10.50 0.44
N GLY A 60 -19.89 9.31 0.64
CA GLY A 60 -18.50 9.01 0.28
C GLY A 60 -17.47 9.48 1.30
N GLU A 61 -17.88 9.87 2.50
CA GLU A 61 -16.97 10.27 3.59
C GLU A 61 -16.49 9.03 4.35
N ILE A 62 -15.25 9.07 4.85
CA ILE A 62 -14.69 7.95 5.63
C ILE A 62 -15.40 7.84 6.98
N ILE A 63 -15.80 6.63 7.36
CA ILE A 63 -16.33 6.32 8.70
C ILE A 63 -15.13 6.07 9.61
N GLU A 64 -14.79 7.02 10.48
CA GLU A 64 -13.56 6.97 11.28
C GLU A 64 -13.46 5.71 12.16
N GLU A 65 -14.57 5.22 12.70
CA GLU A 65 -14.61 4.03 13.57
C GLU A 65 -14.32 2.72 12.82
N SER A 66 -14.47 2.73 11.49
CA SER A 66 -14.21 1.56 10.65
C SER A 66 -12.73 1.39 10.29
N ARG A 67 -11.88 2.39 10.62
CA ARG A 67 -10.46 2.39 10.26
C ARG A 67 -9.71 1.22 10.92
N LYS A 68 -9.02 0.45 10.10
CA LYS A 68 -8.15 -0.65 10.54
C LYS A 68 -6.79 -0.52 9.90
N LEU A 69 -5.76 -0.41 10.74
CA LEU A 69 -4.36 -0.40 10.32
C LEU A 69 -3.79 -1.80 10.44
N GLU A 70 -3.28 -2.32 9.32
CA GLU A 70 -2.45 -3.52 9.28
C GLU A 70 -1.02 -3.10 8.95
N VAL A 71 -0.06 -3.55 9.75
CA VAL A 71 1.37 -3.30 9.52
C VAL A 71 2.07 -4.64 9.41
N ARG A 72 2.81 -4.82 8.33
CA ARG A 72 3.59 -6.02 8.07
C ARG A 72 5.07 -5.66 7.98
N HIS A 73 5.88 -6.32 8.79
CA HIS A 73 7.32 -6.25 8.73
C HIS A 73 7.87 -7.55 8.13
N ARG A 74 8.76 -7.42 7.15
CA ARG A 74 9.45 -8.55 6.53
C ARG A 74 10.94 -8.27 6.51
N HIS A 75 11.71 -9.29 6.89
CA HIS A 75 13.15 -9.18 7.04
C HIS A 75 13.78 -10.17 6.08
N PHE A 76 14.64 -9.67 5.21
CA PHE A 76 15.40 -10.49 4.28
C PHE A 76 16.90 -10.26 4.46
N PHE A 77 17.68 -11.17 3.91
CA PHE A 77 19.12 -11.09 3.88
C PHE A 77 19.63 -11.44 2.48
N ILE A 78 20.64 -10.73 2.00
CA ILE A 78 21.34 -11.06 0.76
C ILE A 78 22.57 -11.90 1.13
N GLU A 79 22.56 -13.19 0.76
CA GLU A 79 23.69 -14.09 0.95
C GLU A 79 24.88 -13.70 0.04
N ASN A 80 26.07 -14.23 0.35
CA ASN A 80 27.30 -13.97 -0.41
C ASN A 80 27.22 -14.40 -1.89
N ASN A 81 26.29 -15.29 -2.23
CA ASN A 81 26.01 -15.73 -3.61
C ASN A 81 24.99 -14.81 -4.34
N GLY A 82 24.51 -13.74 -3.68
CA GLY A 82 23.50 -12.83 -4.19
C GLY A 82 22.04 -13.26 -3.97
N LEU A 83 21.80 -14.40 -3.32
CA LEU A 83 20.44 -14.90 -3.05
C LEU A 83 19.77 -14.10 -1.93
N ILE A 84 18.50 -13.71 -2.14
CA ILE A 84 17.68 -13.05 -1.12
C ILE A 84 16.84 -14.11 -0.39
N ILE A 85 17.02 -14.22 0.92
CA ILE A 85 16.29 -15.17 1.77
C ILE A 85 15.41 -14.44 2.78
N GLU A 86 14.19 -14.92 3.02
CA GLU A 86 13.32 -14.38 4.07
C GLU A 86 13.69 -14.98 5.43
N LYS A 87 14.09 -14.12 6.38
CA LYS A 87 14.35 -14.53 7.76
C LYS A 87 13.02 -14.50 8.51
N LYS A 88 12.36 -15.66 8.63
CA LYS A 88 11.19 -15.81 9.49
C LYS A 88 11.61 -15.51 10.93
N HIS A 89 10.97 -14.53 11.58
CA HIS A 89 11.09 -14.38 13.02
C HIS A 89 10.62 -15.69 13.68
N PRO A 90 11.32 -16.22 14.71
CA PRO A 90 10.77 -17.30 15.51
C PRO A 90 9.45 -16.79 16.11
N THR A 91 8.34 -17.44 15.75
CA THR A 91 7.05 -17.20 16.37
C THR A 91 7.17 -17.60 17.83
N THR A 92 7.36 -16.64 18.73
CA THR A 92 7.01 -16.84 20.13
C THR A 92 5.49 -16.98 20.17
N ALA A 93 5.02 -18.22 20.35
CA ALA A 93 3.66 -18.46 20.77
C ALA A 93 3.41 -17.68 22.08
N VAL A 94 2.39 -16.84 22.07
CA VAL A 94 1.82 -16.23 23.27
C VAL A 94 0.59 -17.05 23.65
#